data_AF-A0ABC8J532-F1
#
_entry.id   AF-A0ABC8J532-F1
#
_cell.length_a   1.000
_cell.length_b   1.000
_cell.length_c   1.000
_cell.angle_alpha   90.00
_cell.angle_beta   90.00
_cell.angle_gamma   90.00
#
_symmetry.space_group_name_H-M   'P 1'
#
loop_
_entity.id
_entity.type
_entity.pdbx_description
1 polymer ?
#
loop_
_entity_poly.entity_id
_entity_poly.type
_entity_poly.pdbx_seq_one_letter_code
_entity_poly.pdbx_strand_id
1 'polypeptide(L)'
;MVWFAYCDDEPDSLISFDPVFTDTPQNPNFVFDFVLVYRRAPEPNSDSDSDSDEDLDDLCDLETRIVRQTHEFDKDWLIGGDRDQIQDNVFQILEMIQVPSYSDIVHTLTFHILELKKREAMSDSPEIERIRVEIDVIVPRFPCDNDDVDLELEL
;
A
#
# COMPACT_ATOMS: atom_id res chain seq x y z
N MET A 1 -6.92 20.17 -14.55
CA MET A 1 -8.07 19.36 -14.11
C MET A 1 -7.77 17.94 -14.56
N VAL A 2 -7.12 17.18 -13.68
CA VAL A 2 -6.67 15.81 -13.99
C VAL A 2 -7.84 14.90 -13.66
N TRP A 3 -8.36 14.22 -14.67
CA TRP A 3 -9.44 13.25 -14.53
C TRP A 3 -8.78 11.92 -14.22
N PHE A 4 -8.94 11.43 -12.98
CA PHE A 4 -8.65 10.03 -12.69
C PHE A 4 -9.76 9.21 -13.34
N ALA A 5 -9.44 8.59 -14.48
CA ALA A 5 -10.26 7.54 -15.04
C ALA A 5 -10.31 6.43 -13.97
N TYR A 6 -11.49 6.26 -13.36
CA TYR A 6 -11.79 5.08 -12.56
C TYR A 6 -11.64 3.87 -13.48
N CYS A 7 -10.50 3.16 -13.38
CA CYS A 7 -10.42 1.79 -13.85
C CYS A 7 -11.25 0.96 -12.88
N ASP A 8 -12.27 0.29 -13.42
CA ASP A 8 -13.31 -0.48 -12.71
C ASP A 8 -12.80 -1.79 -12.08
N ASP A 9 -11.48 -2.05 -12.11
CA ASP A 9 -10.85 -3.20 -11.46
C ASP A 9 -9.91 -2.69 -10.37
N GLU A 10 -10.50 -2.29 -9.24
CA GLU A 10 -9.73 -2.01 -8.04
C GLU A 10 -9.07 -3.31 -7.57
N PRO A 11 -7.75 -3.36 -7.37
CA PRO A 11 -7.08 -4.58 -7.01
C PRO A 11 -7.45 -5.02 -5.60
N ASP A 12 -7.57 -6.33 -5.41
CA ASP A 12 -7.70 -6.90 -4.07
C ASP A 12 -6.47 -6.49 -3.24
N SER A 13 -6.72 -5.78 -2.14
CA SER A 13 -5.69 -5.30 -1.24
C SER A 13 -5.96 -5.71 0.21
N LEU A 14 -4.90 -6.06 0.92
CA LEU A 14 -4.91 -6.36 2.34
C LEU A 14 -3.89 -5.46 3.05
N ILE A 15 -4.33 -4.81 4.11
CA ILE A 15 -3.48 -3.90 4.89
C ILE A 15 -3.43 -4.35 6.34
N SER A 16 -2.22 -4.48 6.88
CA SER A 16 -1.98 -4.57 8.32
C SER A 16 -1.40 -3.26 8.84
N PHE A 17 -1.80 -2.86 10.04
CA PHE A 17 -1.36 -1.64 10.69
C PHE A 17 -1.10 -1.92 12.18
N ASP A 18 0.16 -2.14 12.51
CA ASP A 18 0.59 -2.64 13.80
C ASP A 18 1.50 -1.62 14.52
N PRO A 19 0.94 -0.82 15.46
CA PRO A 19 1.76 0.05 16.30
C PRO A 19 2.58 -0.78 17.30
N VAL A 20 3.86 -0.47 17.39
CA VAL A 20 4.83 -1.00 18.35
C VAL A 20 5.06 0.06 19.42
N PHE A 21 4.79 -0.33 20.68
CA PHE A 21 4.81 0.58 21.82
C PHE A 21 6.13 0.50 22.59
N THR A 22 6.49 1.61 23.21
CA THR A 22 7.63 1.71 24.11
C THR A 22 7.24 2.43 25.40
N ASP A 23 7.88 2.04 26.50
CA ASP A 23 7.68 2.67 27.82
C ASP A 23 8.57 3.92 28.01
N THR A 24 9.46 4.19 27.05
CA THR A 24 10.39 5.33 27.13
C THR A 24 9.98 6.44 26.17
N PRO A 25 9.65 7.64 26.69
CA PRO A 25 9.28 8.75 25.84
C PRO A 25 10.52 9.34 25.19
N GLN A 26 10.59 9.33 23.86
CA GLN A 26 11.81 9.76 23.19
C GLN A 26 11.64 10.36 21.79
N ASN A 27 10.50 10.21 21.10
CA ASN A 27 10.43 10.61 19.69
C ASN A 27 9.25 11.53 19.35
N PRO A 28 9.50 12.77 18.90
CA PRO A 28 8.44 13.65 18.41
C PRO A 28 7.84 13.19 17.08
N ASN A 29 8.44 12.18 16.44
CA ASN A 29 8.03 11.65 15.14
C ASN A 29 7.48 10.22 15.29
N PHE A 30 6.58 9.84 14.38
CA PHE A 30 6.24 8.43 14.16
C PHE A 30 7.17 7.82 13.12
N VAL A 31 7.78 6.69 13.47
CA VAL A 31 8.55 5.89 12.52
C VAL A 31 7.64 4.85 11.90
N PHE A 32 7.53 4.81 10.58
CA PHE A 32 6.76 3.83 9.83
C PHE A 32 7.68 2.84 9.12
N ASP A 33 7.45 1.55 9.33
CA ASP A 33 8.08 0.46 8.59
C ASP A 33 7.07 -0.12 7.60
N PHE A 34 7.23 0.22 6.33
CA PHE A 34 6.40 -0.29 5.25
C PHE A 34 6.98 -1.59 4.69
N VAL A 35 6.10 -2.58 4.52
CA VAL A 35 6.34 -3.80 3.77
C VAL A 35 5.28 -3.85 2.66
N LEU A 36 5.70 -3.59 1.43
CA LEU A 36 4.84 -3.63 0.26
C LEU A 36 5.00 -4.99 -0.41
N VAL A 37 3.91 -5.69 -0.61
CA VAL A 37 3.86 -6.98 -1.27
C VAL A 37 2.97 -6.83 -2.50
N TYR A 38 3.54 -6.97 -3.68
CA TYR A 38 2.77 -7.03 -4.93
C TYR A 38 2.74 -8.47 -5.40
N ARG A 39 1.54 -8.98 -5.67
CA ARG A 39 1.33 -10.32 -6.24
C ARG A 39 0.69 -10.19 -7.59
N ARG A 40 1.22 -10.86 -8.61
CA ARG A 40 0.60 -10.87 -9.93
C ARG A 40 -0.52 -11.91 -9.98
N ALA A 41 -1.73 -11.50 -10.38
CA ALA A 41 -2.82 -12.45 -10.60
C ALA A 41 -2.46 -13.44 -11.74
N PRO A 42 -2.85 -14.73 -11.67
CA PRO A 42 -2.67 -15.67 -12.77
C PRO A 42 -3.39 -15.16 -14.03
N GLU A 43 -2.77 -15.31 -15.20
CA GLU A 43 -3.46 -14.99 -16.45
C GLU A 43 -4.63 -15.96 -16.64
N PRO A 44 -5.84 -15.49 -17.00
CA PRO A 44 -6.94 -16.39 -17.30
C PRO A 44 -6.57 -17.19 -18.55
N ASN A 45 -6.40 -18.50 -18.39
CA ASN A 45 -6.14 -19.45 -19.47
C ASN A 45 -7.11 -19.19 -20.64
N SER A 46 -6.65 -18.48 -21.67
CA SER A 46 -7.41 -18.30 -22.90
C SER A 46 -7.14 -19.51 -23.78
N ASP A 47 -8.09 -20.44 -23.76
CA ASP A 47 -8.22 -21.64 -24.61
C ASP A 47 -6.92 -22.36 -24.97
N SER A 48 -6.67 -23.49 -24.31
CA SER A 48 -6.06 -24.61 -25.01
C SER A 48 -6.73 -25.91 -24.56
N ASP A 49 -7.60 -26.43 -25.43
CA ASP A 49 -7.93 -27.85 -25.51
C ASP A 49 -6.61 -28.63 -25.52
N SER A 50 -6.17 -29.17 -24.38
CA SER A 50 -5.14 -30.20 -24.37
C SER A 50 -5.29 -31.03 -23.10
N ASP A 51 -5.82 -32.24 -23.27
CA ASP A 51 -5.73 -33.33 -22.30
C ASP A 51 -4.26 -33.50 -21.90
N SER A 52 -3.87 -32.98 -20.74
CA SER A 52 -2.60 -33.32 -20.09
C SER A 52 -2.81 -33.18 -18.59
N ASP A 53 -2.92 -34.32 -17.92
CA ASP A 53 -2.95 -34.49 -16.46
C ASP A 53 -1.54 -34.31 -15.85
N GLU A 54 -0.79 -33.33 -16.35
CA GLU A 54 0.54 -32.92 -15.90
C GLU A 54 0.49 -31.38 -15.86
N ASP A 55 1.12 -30.73 -14.87
CA ASP A 55 1.13 -29.26 -14.66
C ASP A 55 0.08 -28.68 -13.68
N LEU A 56 -0.32 -29.46 -12.65
CA LEU A 56 -0.95 -28.89 -11.44
C LEU A 56 0.04 -28.14 -10.53
N ASP A 57 1.34 -28.19 -10.83
CA ASP A 57 2.38 -27.51 -10.05
C ASP A 57 2.63 -26.05 -10.52
N ASP A 58 2.21 -25.66 -11.73
CA ASP A 58 2.43 -24.30 -12.28
C ASP A 58 1.41 -23.25 -11.78
N LEU A 59 0.37 -23.68 -11.05
CA LEU A 59 -0.61 -22.78 -10.41
C LEU A 59 -0.11 -22.15 -9.10
N CYS A 60 1.07 -22.54 -8.59
CA CYS A 60 1.52 -22.19 -7.25
C CYS A 60 2.53 -21.03 -7.17
N ASP A 61 3.11 -20.58 -8.28
CA ASP A 61 4.15 -19.54 -8.28
C ASP A 61 3.59 -18.18 -8.75
N LEU A 62 2.73 -17.57 -7.94
CA LEU A 62 2.34 -16.17 -8.11
C LEU A 62 3.60 -15.30 -8.02
N GLU A 63 3.98 -14.64 -9.13
CA GLU A 63 5.10 -13.70 -9.13
C GLU A 63 4.86 -12.65 -8.02
N THR A 64 5.81 -12.56 -7.09
CA THR A 64 5.68 -11.71 -5.90
C THR A 64 6.87 -10.77 -5.80
N ARG A 65 6.62 -9.46 -5.67
CA ARG A 65 7.64 -8.43 -5.43
C ARG A 65 7.44 -7.82 -4.05
N ILE A 66 8.49 -7.84 -3.23
CA ILE A 66 8.47 -7.29 -1.87
C ILE A 66 9.40 -6.08 -1.78
N VAL A 67 8.89 -4.94 -1.33
CA VAL A 67 9.66 -3.71 -1.09
C VAL A 67 9.54 -3.34 0.39
N ARG A 68 10.66 -3.01 1.02
CA ARG A 68 10.71 -2.59 2.43
C ARG A 68 11.25 -1.17 2.53
N GLN A 69 10.54 -0.30 3.22
CA GLN A 69 10.93 1.09 3.38
C GLN A 69 10.66 1.56 4.81
N THR A 70 11.52 2.41 5.34
CA THR A 70 11.31 3.05 6.65
C THR A 70 11.28 4.55 6.45
N HIS A 71 10.22 5.19 6.95
CA HIS A 71 10.01 6.64 6.86
C HIS A 71 9.66 7.22 8.23
N GLU A 72 10.02 8.48 8.46
CA GLU A 72 9.66 9.21 9.67
C GLU A 72 8.71 10.35 9.33
N PHE A 73 7.62 10.46 10.09
CA PHE A 73 6.62 11.51 9.93
C PHE A 73 6.48 12.31 11.22
N ASP A 74 6.45 13.63 11.09
CA ASP A 74 6.12 14.51 12.19
C ASP A 74 4.69 14.21 12.70
N LYS A 75 4.54 14.09 14.03
CA LYS A 75 3.26 13.73 14.65
C LYS A 75 2.17 14.76 14.34
N ASP A 76 2.48 16.05 14.47
CA ASP A 76 1.51 17.13 14.24
C ASP A 76 1.09 17.19 12.77
N TRP A 77 2.03 16.95 11.84
CA TRP A 77 1.72 16.81 10.43
C TRP A 77 0.79 15.62 10.17
N LEU A 78 1.10 14.45 10.72
CA LEU A 78 0.38 13.21 10.40
C LEU A 78 -1.04 13.17 10.98
N ILE A 79 -1.20 13.54 12.26
CA ILE A 79 -2.46 13.40 13.00
C ILE A 79 -3.09 14.73 13.46
N GLY A 80 -2.42 15.86 13.26
CA GLY A 80 -2.93 17.18 13.70
C GLY A 80 -4.18 17.62 12.95
N GLY A 81 -4.31 17.28 11.67
CA GLY A 81 -5.39 17.71 10.78
C GLY A 81 -6.76 17.06 11.00
N ASP A 82 -7.77 17.56 10.29
CA ASP A 82 -9.08 16.89 10.20
C ASP A 82 -9.03 15.67 9.28
N ARG A 83 -10.18 15.01 9.06
CA ARG A 83 -10.25 13.79 8.23
C ARG A 83 -9.74 14.04 6.81
N ASP A 84 -10.07 15.17 6.21
CA ASP A 84 -9.74 15.47 4.82
C ASP A 84 -8.23 15.74 4.70
N GLN A 85 -7.65 16.48 5.65
CA GLN A 85 -6.20 16.69 5.72
C GLN A 85 -5.43 15.39 5.97
N ILE A 86 -5.94 14.50 6.84
CA ILE A 86 -5.33 13.19 7.06
C ILE A 86 -5.38 12.34 5.79
N GLN A 87 -6.49 12.40 5.05
CA GLN A 87 -6.62 11.70 3.77
C GLN A 87 -5.62 12.25 2.73
N ASP A 88 -5.45 13.57 2.65
CA ASP A 88 -4.44 14.20 1.78
C ASP A 88 -3.01 13.78 2.16
N ASN A 89 -2.72 13.65 3.45
CA ASN A 89 -1.44 13.13 3.92
C ASN A 89 -1.24 11.66 3.53
N VAL A 90 -2.30 10.84 3.57
CA VAL A 90 -2.24 9.44 3.10
C VAL A 90 -1.89 9.39 1.61
N PHE A 91 -2.48 10.25 0.77
CA PHE A 91 -2.08 10.33 -0.65
C PHE A 91 -0.60 10.66 -0.81
N GLN A 92 -0.06 11.60 -0.03
CA GLN A 92 1.36 11.96 -0.07
C GLN A 92 2.26 10.81 0.41
N ILE A 93 1.85 10.06 1.43
CA ILE A 93 2.57 8.87 1.92
C ILE A 93 2.61 7.80 0.83
N LEU A 94 1.48 7.53 0.18
CA LEU A 94 1.38 6.53 -0.90
C LEU A 94 2.25 6.91 -2.09
N GLU A 95 2.26 8.18 -2.48
CA GLU A 95 3.17 8.70 -3.52
C GLU A 95 4.63 8.49 -3.13
N MET A 96 5.01 8.79 -1.88
CA MET A 96 6.38 8.64 -1.39
C MET A 96 6.87 7.19 -1.42
N ILE A 97 6.01 6.24 -1.03
CA ILE A 97 6.34 4.80 -1.03
C ILE A 97 6.07 4.12 -2.37
N GLN A 98 5.63 4.87 -3.39
CA GLN A 98 5.32 4.42 -4.75
C GLN A 98 4.20 3.37 -4.81
N VAL A 99 3.19 3.51 -3.94
CA VAL A 99 1.98 2.68 -3.97
C VAL A 99 0.87 3.45 -4.69
N PRO A 100 0.21 2.85 -5.71
CA PRO A 100 -0.93 3.48 -6.33
C PRO A 100 -2.04 3.75 -5.30
N SER A 101 -2.69 4.90 -5.41
CA SER A 101 -3.71 5.36 -4.44
C SER A 101 -5.07 4.70 -4.66
N TYR A 102 -5.12 3.36 -4.58
CA TYR A 102 -6.37 2.61 -4.59
C TYR A 102 -7.27 3.06 -3.43
N SER A 103 -8.57 3.13 -3.69
CA SER A 103 -9.56 3.71 -2.78
C SER A 103 -9.62 2.93 -1.46
N ASP A 104 -9.54 1.61 -1.50
CA ASP A 104 -9.49 0.72 -0.34
C ASP A 104 -8.24 0.97 0.52
N ILE A 105 -7.10 1.17 -0.12
CA ILE A 105 -5.84 1.48 0.57
C ILE A 105 -5.92 2.84 1.25
N VAL A 106 -6.34 3.86 0.50
CA VAL A 106 -6.50 5.23 1.00
C VAL A 106 -7.47 5.25 2.17
N HIS A 107 -8.62 4.60 2.04
CA HIS A 107 -9.65 4.55 3.06
C HIS A 107 -9.15 3.85 4.33
N THR A 108 -8.50 2.69 4.19
CA THR A 108 -8.02 1.88 5.31
C THR A 108 -6.91 2.59 6.08
N LEU A 109 -5.90 3.13 5.39
CA LEU A 109 -4.82 3.89 6.03
C LEU A 109 -5.34 5.16 6.70
N THR A 110 -6.26 5.89 6.05
CA THR A 110 -6.91 7.08 6.64
C THR A 110 -7.62 6.72 7.95
N PHE A 111 -8.36 5.61 7.95
CA PHE A 111 -9.04 5.12 9.15
C PHE A 111 -8.05 4.78 10.27
N HIS A 112 -6.96 4.06 9.97
CA HIS A 112 -5.96 3.72 10.98
C HIS A 112 -5.23 4.93 11.55
N ILE A 113 -4.91 5.94 10.73
CA ILE A 113 -4.30 7.19 11.20
C ILE A 113 -5.28 7.99 12.06
N LEU A 114 -6.58 7.98 11.75
CA LEU A 114 -7.61 8.57 12.62
C LEU A 114 -7.72 7.86 13.97
N GLU A 115 -7.62 6.53 13.99
CA GLU A 115 -7.57 5.77 15.24
C GLU A 115 -6.28 6.05 16.03
N LEU A 116 -5.15 6.21 15.34
CA LEU A 116 -3.88 6.65 15.94
C LEU A 116 -4.04 8.00 16.63
N LYS A 117 -4.66 8.97 15.96
CA LYS A 117 -4.98 10.29 16.52
C LYS A 117 -5.80 10.18 17.80
N LYS A 118 -6.85 9.35 17.80
CA LYS A 118 -7.71 9.16 18.98
C LYS A 118 -6.93 8.57 20.15
N ARG A 119 -5.99 7.65 19.89
CA ARG A 119 -5.16 7.01 20.92
C ARG A 119 -4.15 7.97 21.54
N GLU A 120 -3.47 8.78 20.74
CA GLU A 120 -2.54 9.81 21.25
C GLU A 120 -3.27 10.85 22.10
N ALA A 121 -4.53 11.14 21.80
CA ALA A 121 -5.35 12.02 22.62
C ALA A 121 -5.73 11.41 23.99
N MET A 122 -5.55 10.10 24.20
CA MET A 122 -5.79 9.44 25.48
C MET A 122 -4.51 9.46 26.33
N SER A 123 -4.55 10.17 27.46
CA SER A 123 -3.40 10.42 28.34
C SER A 123 -2.70 9.18 28.94
N ASP A 124 -3.33 8.01 28.88
CA ASP A 124 -2.84 6.77 29.51
C ASP A 124 -2.26 5.76 28.48
N SER A 125 -2.20 6.13 27.19
CA SER A 125 -1.66 5.25 26.15
C SER A 125 -0.14 5.19 26.23
N PRO A 126 0.48 3.99 26.14
CA PRO A 126 1.92 3.88 25.96
C PRO A 126 2.35 4.58 24.66
N GLU A 127 3.53 5.19 24.66
CA GLU A 127 4.00 5.94 23.51
C GLU A 127 4.33 4.99 22.35
N ILE A 128 3.96 5.39 21.14
CA ILE A 128 4.21 4.60 19.94
C ILE A 128 5.62 4.88 19.46
N GLU A 129 6.46 3.86 19.46
CA GLU A 129 7.83 3.94 18.96
C GLU A 129 7.84 3.90 17.43
N ARG A 130 7.11 2.93 16.88
CA ARG A 130 7.10 2.62 15.44
C ARG A 130 5.75 2.04 15.03
N ILE A 131 5.41 2.15 13.76
CA ILE A 131 4.20 1.59 13.18
C ILE A 131 4.64 0.70 12.02
N ARG A 132 4.33 -0.59 12.09
CA ARG A 132 4.55 -1.52 10.99
C ARG A 132 3.31 -1.51 10.12
N VAL A 133 3.50 -1.29 8.82
CA VAL A 133 2.42 -1.28 7.84
C VAL A 133 2.76 -2.26 6.74
N GLU A 134 1.96 -3.31 6.59
CA GLU A 134 2.04 -4.20 5.45
C GLU A 134 0.92 -3.85 4.47
N ILE A 135 1.26 -3.69 3.19
CA ILE A 135 0.30 -3.45 2.12
C ILE A 135 0.53 -4.55 1.09
N ASP A 136 -0.40 -5.51 1.04
CA ASP A 136 -0.40 -6.60 0.08
C ASP A 136 -1.43 -6.30 -1.01
N VAL A 137 -1.02 -6.28 -2.27
CA VAL A 137 -1.87 -5.90 -3.40
C VAL A 137 -1.74 -6.93 -4.51
N ILE A 138 -2.86 -7.47 -4.95
CA ILE A 138 -2.94 -8.35 -6.11
C ILE A 138 -3.15 -7.49 -7.35
N VAL A 139 -2.16 -7.43 -8.23
CA VAL A 139 -2.17 -6.59 -9.42
C VAL A 139 -2.18 -7.44 -10.69
N PRO A 140 -2.81 -6.99 -11.78
CA PRO A 140 -2.71 -7.67 -13.08
C PRO A 140 -1.31 -7.52 -13.71
N ARG A 141 -0.62 -6.41 -13.42
CA ARG A 141 0.76 -6.11 -13.83
C ARG A 141 1.47 -5.33 -12.73
N PHE A 142 2.78 -5.49 -12.60
CA PHE A 142 3.53 -4.70 -11.62
C PHE A 142 3.58 -3.23 -12.01
N PRO A 143 3.49 -2.30 -11.04
CA PRO A 143 3.48 -0.86 -11.29
C PRO A 143 4.80 -0.27 -11.86
N CYS A 144 5.79 -1.10 -12.21
CA CYS A 144 7.04 -0.71 -12.89
C CYS A 144 7.24 -1.37 -14.26
N ASP A 145 6.36 -2.30 -14.65
CA ASP A 145 6.39 -2.94 -15.95
C ASP A 145 5.62 -2.04 -16.95
N ASN A 146 6.06 -0.78 -17.09
CA ASN A 146 5.72 -0.01 -18.27
C ASN A 146 6.52 -0.65 -19.40
N ASP A 147 5.85 -1.38 -20.27
CA ASP A 147 6.37 -1.66 -21.60
C ASP A 147 6.79 -0.31 -22.17
N ASP A 148 8.09 -0.13 -22.43
CA ASP A 148 8.60 0.91 -23.31
C ASP A 148 7.89 0.69 -24.65
N VAL A 149 6.73 1.34 -24.82
CA VAL A 149 6.15 1.58 -26.13
C VAL A 149 7.13 2.51 -26.82
N ASP A 150 8.12 1.91 -27.48
CA ASP A 150 8.90 2.50 -28.56
C ASP A 150 7.87 3.13 -29.50
N LEU A 151 7.65 4.43 -29.34
CA LEU A 151 6.99 5.26 -30.32
C LEU A 151 7.96 5.31 -31.50
N GLU A 152 7.87 4.31 -32.38
CA GLU A 152 8.40 4.41 -33.73
C GLU A 152 7.80 5.69 -34.33
N LEU A 153 8.61 6.76 -34.32
CA LEU A 153 8.34 7.96 -35.08
C LEU A 153 8.36 7.55 -36.56
N GLU A 154 7.19 7.28 -37.12
CA GLU A 154 7.02 7.20 -38.58
C GLU A 154 7.58 8.48 -39.20
N LEU A 155 8.63 8.30 -40.01
CA LEU A 155 9.36 9.32 -40.78
C LEU A 155 8.52 9.96 -41.88
#